data_AF-A0A496PAT2-F1
#
_entry.id   AF-A0A496PAT2-F1
#
_cell.length_a   1.000
_cell.length_b   1.000
_cell.length_c   1.000
_cell.angle_alpha   90.00
_cell.angle_beta   90.00
_cell.angle_gamma   90.00
#
_symmetry.space_group_name_H-M   'P 1'
#
loop_
_entity.id
_entity.type
_entity.pdbx_description
1 polymer ?
#
loop_
_entity_poly.entity_id
_entity_poly.type
_entity_poly.pdbx_seq_one_letter_code
_entity_poly.pdbx_strand_id
1 'polypeptide(L)'
;MKQFTLEEKNEVLETPFIHIHRKLDVLLNIAKLLMECGADTVRMVSEIQQAATFMGIPHNYLNIHISYTTIMINIFHEERSITVFRKTPIHIPNMAMINAISKLTWRAFERHYSLTTYERLVGKLQQTIPVYPVWAKGIACALGSAGLAYLYSADIIALVVTFICSLCGYFMRVVSQRLGFNEYLGNAICAFTAMFIAYGFYTFIELGSLVYVLVCCTLFMIPGVPLINSVIDTINNHILSGITRAIRTLLIVGSMTLGMAMALYFSPLPAFNFVDIKPHIFSITQIIGSFVSAASFAVLFNSPARLLPYIGLGGVVCVVIRNLMLLEYGFALPGAT
;
A
#
# COMPACT_ATOMS: atom_id res chain seq x y z
N MET A 1 1.21 30.77 -20.85
CA MET A 1 2.27 30.75 -19.81
C MET A 1 3.61 30.97 -20.53
N LYS A 2 4.34 32.05 -20.22
CA LYS A 2 5.61 32.39 -20.91
C LYS A 2 6.66 31.31 -20.62
N GLN A 3 7.36 30.84 -21.66
CA GLN A 3 8.56 30.01 -21.49
C GLN A 3 9.71 30.93 -21.08
N PHE A 4 10.50 30.49 -20.09
CA PHE A 4 11.69 31.21 -19.63
C PHE A 4 12.78 31.19 -20.71
N THR A 5 13.52 32.28 -20.85
CA THR A 5 14.78 32.29 -21.60
C THR A 5 15.85 31.45 -20.88
N LEU A 6 16.94 31.07 -21.57
CA LEU A 6 18.03 30.27 -20.97
C LEU A 6 18.67 30.98 -19.76
N GLU A 7 18.76 32.31 -19.78
CA GLU A 7 19.28 33.13 -18.69
C GLU A 7 18.32 33.14 -17.47
N GLU A 8 17.02 33.37 -17.70
CA GLU A 8 16.00 33.30 -16.63
C GLU A 8 15.93 31.90 -16.00
N LYS A 9 16.21 30.85 -16.78
CA LYS A 9 16.26 29.48 -16.28
C LYS A 9 17.42 29.25 -15.32
N ASN A 10 18.60 29.82 -15.59
CA ASN A 10 19.74 29.74 -14.68
C ASN A 10 19.49 30.58 -13.42
N GLU A 11 18.93 31.79 -13.56
CA GLU A 11 18.65 32.66 -12.43
C GLU A 11 17.64 32.05 -11.45
N VAL A 12 16.57 31.41 -11.94
CA VAL A 12 15.57 30.71 -11.09
C VAL A 12 16.17 29.51 -10.34
N LEU A 13 17.20 28.87 -10.90
CA LEU A 13 17.88 27.73 -10.29
C LEU A 13 19.03 28.14 -9.37
N GLU A 14 19.63 29.31 -9.60
CA GLU A 14 20.75 29.84 -8.81
C GLU A 14 20.27 30.74 -7.66
N THR A 15 19.09 31.35 -7.77
CA THR A 15 18.51 32.18 -6.71
C THR A 15 17.32 31.47 -6.04
N PRO A 16 17.44 31.11 -4.73
CA PRO A 16 16.42 30.32 -4.06
C PRO A 16 15.06 31.02 -4.00
N PHE A 17 15.03 32.35 -3.83
CA PHE A 17 13.83 33.14 -3.55
C PHE A 17 13.04 33.62 -4.78
N ILE A 18 13.57 33.50 -6.00
CA ILE A 18 12.81 33.86 -7.19
C ILE A 18 11.67 32.85 -7.40
N HIS A 19 10.45 33.36 -7.60
CA HIS A 19 9.22 32.57 -7.73
C HIS A 19 8.97 31.58 -6.57
N ILE A 20 9.34 31.95 -5.34
CA ILE A 20 9.28 31.06 -4.17
C ILE A 20 7.91 30.41 -3.95
N HIS A 21 6.81 31.15 -4.10
CA HIS A 21 5.45 30.60 -3.97
C HIS A 21 5.18 29.48 -4.98
N ARG A 22 5.61 29.66 -6.22
CA ARG A 22 5.46 28.66 -7.27
C ARG A 22 6.32 27.42 -7.01
N LYS A 23 7.56 27.59 -6.54
CA LYS A 23 8.42 26.47 -6.13
C LYS A 23 7.79 25.69 -4.98
N LEU A 24 7.28 26.40 -3.97
CA LEU A 24 6.57 25.82 -2.83
C LEU A 24 5.29 25.06 -3.24
N ASP A 25 4.52 25.58 -4.19
CA ASP A 25 3.34 24.90 -4.73
C ASP A 25 3.70 23.59 -5.42
N VAL A 26 4.80 23.56 -6.18
CA VAL A 26 5.32 22.33 -6.80
C VAL A 26 5.75 21.32 -5.73
N LEU A 27 6.50 21.76 -4.71
CA LEU A 27 6.91 20.89 -3.59
C LEU A 27 5.70 20.33 -2.85
N LEU A 28 4.70 21.16 -2.54
CA LEU A 28 3.46 20.71 -1.90
C LEU A 28 2.68 19.74 -2.78
N ASN A 29 2.68 19.91 -4.10
CA ASN A 29 2.01 18.98 -4.99
C ASN A 29 2.72 17.63 -5.03
N ILE A 30 4.06 17.62 -5.09
CA ILE A 30 4.87 16.39 -5.01
C ILE A 30 4.60 15.69 -3.67
N ALA A 31 4.69 16.42 -2.57
CA ALA A 31 4.45 15.90 -1.24
C ALA A 31 3.03 15.33 -1.10
N LYS A 32 2.01 16.04 -1.62
CA LYS A 32 0.62 15.57 -1.68
C LYS A 32 0.54 14.22 -2.40
N LEU A 33 1.10 14.13 -3.62
CA LEU A 33 1.05 12.90 -4.41
C LEU A 33 1.74 11.74 -3.67
N LEU A 34 2.89 11.96 -3.04
CA LEU A 34 3.60 10.94 -2.28
C LEU A 34 2.78 10.46 -1.07
N MET A 35 2.17 11.39 -0.34
CA MET A 35 1.32 11.08 0.83
C MET A 35 0.04 10.34 0.44
N GLU A 36 -0.65 10.77 -0.62
CA GLU A 36 -1.85 10.10 -1.14
C GLU A 36 -1.50 8.69 -1.62
N CYS A 37 -0.31 8.49 -2.19
CA CYS A 37 0.15 7.20 -2.68
C CYS A 37 0.74 6.30 -1.60
N GLY A 38 0.74 6.72 -0.33
CA GLY A 38 1.17 5.91 0.80
C GLY A 38 2.68 5.73 0.93
N ALA A 39 3.49 6.72 0.54
CA ALA A 39 4.91 6.73 0.87
C ALA A 39 5.14 6.81 2.40
N ASP A 40 6.25 6.25 2.88
CA ASP A 40 6.74 6.46 4.24
C ASP A 40 7.32 7.88 4.40
N THR A 41 7.41 8.36 5.63
CA THR A 41 7.75 9.76 5.92
C THR A 41 9.19 10.08 5.55
N VAL A 42 10.12 9.15 5.77
CA VAL A 42 11.54 9.31 5.44
C VAL A 42 11.71 9.49 3.94
N ARG A 43 11.08 8.62 3.14
CA ARG A 43 11.11 8.72 1.69
C ARG A 43 10.48 10.02 1.20
N MET A 44 9.36 10.44 1.79
CA MET A 44 8.74 11.72 1.44
C MET A 44 9.70 12.89 1.65
N VAL A 45 10.36 12.97 2.81
CA VAL A 45 11.34 14.03 3.10
C VAL A 45 12.46 14.02 2.06
N SER A 46 13.02 12.84 1.75
CA SER A 46 14.10 12.72 0.77
C SER A 46 13.67 13.17 -0.64
N GLU A 47 12.48 12.78 -1.10
CA GLU A 47 11.97 13.17 -2.43
C GLU A 47 11.67 14.68 -2.51
N ILE A 48 11.11 15.27 -1.46
CA ILE A 48 10.87 16.73 -1.37
C ILE A 48 12.19 17.48 -1.36
N GLN A 49 13.19 16.99 -0.61
CA GLN A 49 14.53 17.56 -0.57
C GLN A 49 15.18 17.51 -1.95
N GLN A 50 15.15 16.37 -2.65
CA GLN A 50 15.68 16.24 -4.01
C GLN A 50 15.01 17.21 -4.99
N ALA A 51 13.67 17.33 -4.92
CA ALA A 51 12.93 18.29 -5.75
C ALA A 51 13.28 19.75 -5.40
N ALA A 52 13.50 20.06 -4.12
CA ALA A 52 13.90 21.38 -3.67
C ALA A 52 15.30 21.76 -4.18
N THR A 53 16.25 20.82 -4.12
CA THR A 53 17.59 20.98 -4.69
C THR A 53 17.54 21.20 -6.20
N PHE A 54 16.69 20.45 -6.92
CA PHE A 54 16.47 20.67 -8.35
C PHE A 54 15.97 22.10 -8.63
N MET A 55 15.21 22.71 -7.72
CA MET A 55 14.69 24.08 -7.85
C MET A 55 15.61 25.15 -7.23
N GLY A 56 16.84 24.80 -6.85
CA GLY A 56 17.80 25.75 -6.31
C GLY A 56 17.56 26.14 -4.85
N ILE A 57 16.80 25.34 -4.08
CA ILE A 57 16.53 25.60 -2.66
C ILE A 57 17.49 24.75 -1.81
N PRO A 58 18.44 25.35 -1.08
CA PRO A 58 19.34 24.63 -0.18
C PRO A 58 18.58 23.92 0.95
N HIS A 59 19.05 22.74 1.35
CA HIS A 59 18.45 21.97 2.44
C HIS A 59 18.40 22.73 3.77
N ASN A 60 19.39 23.59 4.04
CA ASN A 60 19.48 24.35 5.28
C ASN A 60 18.35 25.37 5.45
N TYR A 61 17.71 25.78 4.35
CA TYR A 61 16.57 26.69 4.39
C TYR A 61 15.24 25.96 4.44
N LEU A 62 15.23 24.63 4.28
CA LEU A 62 14.02 23.85 4.08
C LEU A 62 13.64 23.07 5.36
N ASN A 63 12.56 23.48 5.99
CA ASN A 63 11.96 22.78 7.12
C ASN A 63 10.71 22.03 6.65
N ILE A 64 10.68 20.71 6.84
CA ILE A 64 9.57 19.86 6.40
C ILE A 64 8.94 19.21 7.63
N HIS A 65 7.64 19.43 7.80
CA HIS A 65 6.85 18.73 8.80
C HIS A 65 5.75 17.92 8.12
N ILE A 66 5.78 16.61 8.33
CA ILE A 66 4.82 15.66 7.77
C ILE A 66 4.10 14.99 8.93
N SER A 67 2.78 15.18 8.95
CA SER A 67 1.85 14.42 9.78
C SER A 67 1.02 13.51 8.88
N TYR A 68 0.26 12.57 9.44
CA TYR A 68 -0.48 11.58 8.64
C TYR A 68 -1.45 12.21 7.64
N THR A 69 -2.07 13.34 7.98
CA THR A 69 -3.09 14.01 7.14
C THR A 69 -2.71 15.41 6.68
N THR A 70 -1.54 15.92 7.08
CA THR A 70 -1.13 17.30 6.83
C THR A 70 0.34 17.35 6.47
N ILE A 71 0.65 18.16 5.45
CA ILE A 71 2.00 18.46 5.00
C ILE A 71 2.23 19.94 5.22
N MET A 72 3.34 20.28 5.85
CA MET A 72 3.79 21.65 6.05
C MET A 72 5.23 21.78 5.57
N ILE A 73 5.46 22.74 4.68
CA ILE A 73 6.78 23.06 4.15
C ILE A 73 7.05 24.51 4.50
N ASN A 74 8.17 24.74 5.14
CA ASN A 74 8.64 26.06 5.50
C ASN A 74 10.00 26.31 4.84
N ILE A 75 10.14 27.50 4.26
CA ILE A 75 11.43 28.00 3.80
C ILE A 75 11.83 29.17 4.70
N PHE A 76 12.96 29.01 5.37
CA PHE A 76 13.52 29.98 6.30
C PHE A 76 14.90 30.42 5.82
N HIS A 77 15.07 31.73 5.63
CA HIS A 77 16.35 32.33 5.29
C HIS A 77 16.46 33.71 5.93
N GLU A 78 17.51 33.88 6.72
CA GLU A 78 17.77 35.07 7.52
C GLU A 78 16.56 35.43 8.39
N GLU A 79 15.82 36.48 8.04
CA GLU A 79 14.65 36.96 8.79
C GLU A 79 13.30 36.65 8.10
N ARG A 80 13.32 35.96 6.95
CA ARG A 80 12.11 35.67 6.17
C ARG A 80 11.74 34.20 6.28
N SER A 81 10.51 33.96 6.70
CA SER A 81 9.93 32.63 6.86
C SER A 81 8.64 32.54 6.06
N ILE A 82 8.57 31.62 5.11
CA ILE A 82 7.36 31.35 4.34
C ILE A 82 6.94 29.92 4.60
N THR A 83 5.77 29.76 5.21
CA THR A 83 5.18 28.44 5.50
C THR A 83 3.96 28.23 4.64
N VAL A 84 3.92 27.09 3.95
CA VAL A 84 2.75 26.63 3.20
C VAL A 84 2.33 25.27 3.75
N PHE A 85 1.03 25.02 3.73
CA PHE A 85 0.50 23.74 4.22
C PHE A 85 -0.59 23.21 3.29
N ARG A 86 -0.78 21.88 3.33
CA ARG A 86 -1.83 21.19 2.58
C ARG A 86 -2.35 20.00 3.39
N LYS A 87 -3.68 19.87 3.43
CA LYS A 87 -4.36 18.72 4.04
C LYS A 87 -4.63 17.65 2.99
N THR A 88 -4.40 16.40 3.36
CA THR A 88 -4.45 15.24 2.47
C THR A 88 -5.07 14.07 3.24
N PRO A 89 -6.42 13.94 3.26
CA PRO A 89 -7.09 12.93 4.09
C PRO A 89 -7.20 11.54 3.44
N ILE A 90 -6.89 11.43 2.15
CA ILE A 90 -7.08 10.20 1.37
C ILE A 90 -5.72 9.53 1.14
N HIS A 91 -5.64 8.23 1.40
CA HIS A 91 -4.42 7.44 1.20
C HIS A 91 -4.74 6.13 0.49
N ILE A 92 -4.35 6.03 -0.79
CA ILE A 92 -4.52 4.86 -1.63
C ILE A 92 -3.13 4.47 -2.16
N PRO A 93 -2.56 3.34 -1.70
CA PRO A 93 -1.22 2.93 -2.10
C PRO A 93 -1.05 2.86 -3.63
N ASN A 94 -0.02 3.54 -4.15
CA ASN A 94 0.30 3.53 -5.57
C ASN A 94 1.81 3.60 -5.80
N MET A 95 2.43 2.42 -5.88
CA MET A 95 3.89 2.29 -6.03
C MET A 95 4.39 2.79 -7.39
N ALA A 96 3.59 2.70 -8.44
CA ALA A 96 3.93 3.26 -9.74
C ALA A 96 4.06 4.79 -9.69
N MET A 97 3.16 5.48 -8.98
CA MET A 97 3.21 6.93 -8.82
C MET A 97 4.44 7.39 -8.03
N ILE A 98 4.72 6.74 -6.90
CA ILE A 98 5.89 7.10 -6.08
C ILE A 98 7.19 6.92 -6.90
N ASN A 99 7.31 5.83 -7.66
CA ASN A 99 8.46 5.61 -8.55
C ASN A 99 8.53 6.65 -9.69
N ALA A 100 7.37 7.06 -10.22
CA ALA A 100 7.32 8.04 -11.29
C ALA A 100 7.78 9.44 -10.84
N ILE A 101 7.42 9.85 -9.63
CA ILE A 101 7.88 11.12 -9.03
C ILE A 101 9.40 11.12 -8.92
N SER A 102 9.97 10.07 -8.31
CA SER A 102 11.41 9.92 -8.14
C SER A 102 12.16 9.98 -9.48
N LYS A 103 11.70 9.21 -10.47
CA LYS A 103 12.27 9.22 -11.83
C LYS A 103 12.11 10.57 -12.54
N LEU A 104 11.01 11.28 -12.30
CA LEU A 104 10.78 12.58 -12.91
C LEU A 104 11.81 13.59 -12.39
N THR A 105 12.07 13.60 -11.10
CA THR A 105 13.09 14.47 -10.47
C THR A 105 14.48 14.14 -10.99
N TRP A 106 14.87 12.86 -11.05
CA TRP A 106 16.16 12.45 -11.64
C TRP A 106 16.31 12.87 -13.11
N ARG A 107 15.28 12.65 -13.94
CA ARG A 107 15.29 13.10 -15.33
C ARG A 107 15.35 14.62 -15.46
N ALA A 108 14.79 15.34 -14.49
CA ALA A 108 14.84 16.80 -14.48
C ALA A 108 16.27 17.30 -14.26
N PHE A 109 17.05 16.64 -13.39
CA PHE A 109 18.48 16.88 -13.26
C PHE A 109 19.24 16.53 -14.54
N GLU A 110 19.11 15.30 -15.05
CA GLU A 110 19.85 14.81 -16.22
C GLU A 110 19.62 15.65 -17.48
N ARG A 111 18.38 16.10 -17.70
CA ARG A 111 17.98 16.83 -18.91
C ARG A 111 17.87 18.33 -18.68
N HIS A 112 18.29 18.81 -17.51
CA HIS A 112 18.21 20.21 -17.10
C HIS A 112 16.84 20.82 -17.40
N TYR A 113 15.76 20.31 -16.83
CA TYR A 113 14.43 20.87 -17.07
C TYR A 113 14.32 22.31 -16.56
N SER A 114 13.45 23.12 -17.18
CA SER A 114 13.03 24.39 -16.58
C SER A 114 11.96 24.14 -15.52
N LEU A 115 11.80 25.07 -14.56
CA LEU A 115 10.76 25.00 -13.52
C LEU A 115 9.36 24.79 -14.14
N THR A 116 9.04 25.51 -15.22
CA THR A 116 7.77 25.36 -15.94
C THR A 116 7.58 23.98 -16.55
N THR A 117 8.66 23.38 -17.06
CA THR A 117 8.59 22.03 -17.63
C THR A 117 8.37 21.00 -16.53
N TYR A 118 9.10 21.12 -15.42
CA TYR A 118 9.00 20.24 -14.28
C TYR A 118 7.60 20.29 -13.65
N GLU A 119 7.10 21.49 -13.32
CA GLU A 119 5.75 21.71 -12.80
C GLU A 119 4.67 21.09 -13.70
N ARG A 120 4.75 21.34 -15.01
CA ARG A 120 3.80 20.77 -15.98
C ARG A 120 3.84 19.26 -16.01
N LEU A 121 5.03 18.65 -15.93
CA LEU A 121 5.17 17.19 -15.91
C LEU A 121 4.66 16.59 -14.60
N VAL A 122 4.95 17.22 -13.45
CA VAL A 122 4.39 16.83 -12.14
C VAL A 122 2.87 16.88 -12.18
N GLY A 123 2.28 17.95 -12.71
CA GLY A 123 0.82 18.10 -12.85
C GLY A 123 0.17 17.05 -13.77
N LYS A 124 0.92 16.47 -14.71
CA LYS A 124 0.43 15.41 -15.62
C LYS A 124 0.57 14.01 -15.04
N LEU A 125 1.27 13.80 -13.92
CA LEU A 125 1.50 12.46 -13.37
C LEU A 125 0.20 11.71 -13.07
N GLN A 126 -0.79 12.35 -12.45
CA GLN A 126 -2.08 11.72 -12.14
C GLN A 126 -2.82 11.18 -13.37
N GLN A 127 -2.65 11.82 -14.53
CA GLN A 127 -3.30 11.44 -15.79
C GLN A 127 -2.48 10.42 -16.58
N THR A 128 -1.17 10.39 -16.38
CA THR A 128 -0.24 9.59 -17.22
C THR A 128 0.13 8.27 -16.59
N ILE A 129 0.12 8.16 -15.26
CA ILE A 129 0.47 6.92 -14.59
C ILE A 129 -0.71 5.96 -14.62
N PRO A 130 -0.58 4.79 -15.27
CA PRO A 130 -1.67 3.85 -15.38
C PRO A 130 -2.03 3.29 -14.01
N VAL A 131 -3.33 3.12 -13.79
CA VAL A 131 -3.89 2.45 -12.61
C VAL A 131 -4.61 1.20 -13.07
N TYR A 132 -4.38 0.06 -12.40
CA TYR A 132 -5.12 -1.15 -12.72
C TYR A 132 -6.63 -0.94 -12.57
N PRO A 133 -7.44 -1.38 -13.56
CA PRO A 133 -8.89 -1.27 -13.47
C PRO A 133 -9.43 -2.13 -12.32
N VAL A 134 -10.62 -1.78 -11.83
CA VAL A 134 -11.25 -2.42 -10.66
C VAL A 134 -11.38 -3.94 -10.82
N TRP A 135 -11.75 -4.42 -12.01
CA TRP A 135 -11.88 -5.85 -12.27
C TRP A 135 -10.53 -6.59 -12.16
N ALA A 136 -9.44 -5.98 -12.64
CA ALA A 136 -8.10 -6.56 -12.57
C ALA A 136 -7.61 -6.63 -11.11
N LYS A 137 -7.89 -5.59 -10.32
CA LYS A 137 -7.61 -5.61 -8.88
C LYS A 137 -8.44 -6.66 -8.15
N GLY A 138 -9.70 -6.88 -8.55
CA GLY A 138 -10.55 -7.94 -8.00
C GLY A 138 -10.01 -9.34 -8.29
N ILE A 139 -9.62 -9.61 -9.55
CA ILE A 139 -9.01 -10.89 -9.92
C ILE A 139 -7.68 -11.10 -9.18
N ALA A 140 -6.82 -10.09 -9.12
CA ALA A 140 -5.54 -10.18 -8.41
C ALA A 140 -5.74 -10.37 -6.90
N CYS A 141 -6.73 -9.71 -6.31
CA CYS A 141 -7.15 -9.93 -4.92
C CYS A 141 -7.53 -11.39 -4.68
N ALA A 142 -8.38 -11.94 -5.53
CA ALA A 142 -8.84 -13.31 -5.44
C ALA A 142 -7.72 -14.34 -5.67
N LEU A 143 -6.85 -14.13 -6.67
CA LEU A 143 -5.65 -14.95 -6.89
C LEU A 143 -4.70 -14.88 -5.70
N GLY A 144 -4.55 -13.70 -5.08
CA GLY A 144 -3.70 -13.50 -3.92
C GLY A 144 -4.14 -14.33 -2.73
N SER A 145 -5.42 -14.21 -2.37
CA SER A 145 -6.05 -14.99 -1.29
C SER A 145 -6.06 -16.50 -1.59
N ALA A 146 -6.35 -16.91 -2.82
CA ALA A 146 -6.30 -18.31 -3.23
C ALA A 146 -4.86 -18.88 -3.16
N GLY A 147 -3.86 -18.07 -3.54
CA GLY A 147 -2.44 -18.41 -3.38
C GLY A 147 -2.04 -18.59 -1.91
N LEU A 148 -2.60 -17.80 -0.99
CA LEU A 148 -2.41 -18.02 0.46
C LEU A 148 -3.04 -19.32 0.94
N ALA A 149 -4.26 -19.66 0.49
CA ALA A 149 -4.86 -20.95 0.82
C ALA A 149 -3.97 -22.12 0.36
N TYR A 150 -3.43 -22.03 -0.86
CA TYR A 150 -2.51 -23.04 -1.40
C TYR A 150 -1.16 -23.10 -0.66
N LEU A 151 -0.67 -21.94 -0.19
CA LEU A 151 0.51 -21.84 0.67
C LEU A 151 0.33 -22.56 2.02
N TYR A 152 -0.90 -22.58 2.56
CA TYR A 152 -1.23 -23.34 3.77
C TYR A 152 -1.60 -24.81 3.46
N SER A 153 -1.21 -25.31 2.30
CA SER A 153 -1.43 -26.70 1.88
C SER A 153 -2.91 -27.08 1.77
N ALA A 154 -3.79 -26.13 1.47
CA ALA A 154 -5.19 -26.42 1.19
C ALA A 154 -5.36 -27.09 -0.19
N ASP A 155 -6.43 -27.87 -0.34
CA ASP A 155 -6.76 -28.56 -1.59
C ASP A 155 -7.10 -27.59 -2.72
N ILE A 156 -7.04 -28.06 -3.96
CA ILE A 156 -7.41 -27.28 -5.16
C ILE A 156 -8.86 -26.77 -5.06
N ILE A 157 -9.76 -27.54 -4.46
CA ILE A 157 -11.14 -27.11 -4.22
C ILE A 157 -11.18 -25.89 -3.29
N ALA A 158 -10.43 -25.93 -2.18
CA ALA A 158 -10.33 -24.81 -1.25
C ALA A 158 -9.71 -23.56 -1.91
N LEU A 159 -8.77 -23.73 -2.84
CA LEU A 159 -8.22 -22.64 -3.65
C LEU A 159 -9.33 -21.96 -4.48
N VAL A 160 -10.12 -22.74 -5.23
CA VAL A 160 -11.20 -22.22 -6.08
C VAL A 160 -12.28 -21.54 -5.25
N VAL A 161 -12.67 -22.13 -4.12
CA VAL A 161 -13.66 -21.53 -3.22
C VAL A 161 -13.12 -20.22 -2.63
N THR A 162 -11.87 -20.18 -2.17
CA THR A 162 -11.23 -18.95 -1.67
C THR A 162 -11.23 -17.85 -2.73
N PHE A 163 -10.91 -18.21 -3.97
CA PHE A 163 -10.95 -17.27 -5.09
C PHE A 163 -12.33 -16.65 -5.25
N ILE A 164 -13.40 -17.46 -5.28
CA ILE A 164 -14.78 -16.99 -5.43
C ILE A 164 -15.18 -16.08 -4.26
N CYS A 165 -14.93 -16.51 -3.02
CA CYS A 165 -15.27 -15.74 -1.81
C CYS A 165 -14.57 -14.38 -1.77
N SER A 166 -13.27 -14.34 -2.04
CA SER A 166 -12.49 -13.10 -2.07
C SER A 166 -12.92 -12.17 -3.20
N LEU A 167 -13.25 -12.72 -4.38
CA LEU A 167 -13.71 -11.94 -5.51
C LEU A 167 -15.05 -11.24 -5.19
N CYS A 168 -16.01 -12.01 -4.65
CA CYS A 168 -17.31 -11.48 -4.23
C CYS A 168 -17.17 -10.44 -3.11
N GLY A 169 -16.34 -10.73 -2.10
CA GLY A 169 -16.04 -9.78 -1.02
C GLY A 169 -15.45 -8.46 -1.56
N TYR A 170 -14.46 -8.55 -2.46
CA TYR A 170 -13.86 -7.38 -3.09
C TYR A 170 -14.88 -6.52 -3.86
N PHE A 171 -15.74 -7.15 -4.68
CA PHE A 171 -16.77 -6.41 -5.39
C PHE A 171 -17.80 -5.79 -4.44
N MET A 172 -18.15 -6.47 -3.35
CA MET A 172 -19.05 -5.90 -2.34
C MET A 172 -18.43 -4.69 -1.64
N ARG A 173 -17.10 -4.69 -1.41
CA ARG A 173 -16.38 -3.50 -0.95
C ARG A 173 -16.50 -2.34 -1.93
N VAL A 174 -16.32 -2.60 -3.23
CA VAL A 174 -16.44 -1.58 -4.29
C VAL A 174 -17.86 -1.02 -4.34
N VAL A 175 -18.88 -1.87 -4.27
CA VAL A 175 -20.29 -1.44 -4.22
C VAL A 175 -20.56 -0.60 -2.98
N SER A 176 -20.09 -1.03 -1.81
CA SER A 176 -20.22 -0.28 -0.55
C SER A 176 -19.61 1.11 -0.64
N GLN A 177 -18.44 1.25 -1.27
CA GLN A 177 -17.80 2.55 -1.49
C GLN A 177 -18.61 3.45 -2.43
N ARG A 178 -19.22 2.88 -3.48
CA ARG A 178 -20.09 3.62 -4.41
C ARG A 178 -21.39 4.10 -3.75
N LEU A 179 -21.87 3.37 -2.75
CA LEU A 179 -23.03 3.75 -1.93
C LEU A 179 -22.70 4.84 -0.88
N GLY A 180 -21.44 5.26 -0.77
CA GLY A 180 -21.01 6.30 0.17
C GLY A 180 -20.77 5.79 1.59
N PHE A 181 -20.69 4.48 1.81
CA PHE A 181 -20.30 3.94 3.12
C PHE A 181 -18.84 4.29 3.44
N ASN A 182 -18.58 4.57 4.71
CA ASN A 182 -17.22 4.76 5.20
C ASN A 182 -16.38 3.48 4.98
N GLU A 183 -15.07 3.63 4.80
CA GLU A 183 -14.10 2.55 4.56
C GLU A 183 -14.22 1.42 5.60
N TYR A 184 -14.42 1.75 6.87
CA TYR A 184 -14.57 0.78 7.95
C TYR A 184 -15.82 -0.10 7.75
N LEU A 185 -16.97 0.51 7.47
CA LEU A 185 -18.21 -0.22 7.20
C LEU A 185 -18.10 -1.04 5.91
N GLY A 186 -17.53 -0.47 4.85
CA GLY A 186 -17.28 -1.19 3.60
C GLY A 186 -16.39 -2.41 3.78
N ASN A 187 -15.38 -2.32 4.67
CA ASN A 187 -14.54 -3.46 5.03
C ASN A 187 -15.33 -4.51 5.84
N ALA A 188 -16.15 -4.09 6.81
CA ALA A 188 -16.99 -5.03 7.55
C ALA A 188 -17.95 -5.81 6.63
N ILE A 189 -18.63 -5.13 5.70
CA ILE A 189 -19.54 -5.75 4.72
C ILE A 189 -18.78 -6.70 3.79
N CYS A 190 -17.59 -6.32 3.34
CA CYS A 190 -16.71 -7.15 2.53
C CYS A 190 -16.35 -8.47 3.23
N ALA A 191 -15.86 -8.38 4.47
CA ALA A 191 -15.52 -9.55 5.27
C ALA A 191 -16.73 -10.44 5.56
N PHE A 192 -17.87 -9.83 5.93
CA PHE A 192 -19.13 -10.54 6.15
C PHE A 192 -19.54 -11.34 4.91
N THR A 193 -19.53 -10.70 3.73
CA THR A 193 -19.95 -11.32 2.47
C THR A 193 -19.04 -12.48 2.08
N ALA A 194 -17.71 -12.29 2.18
CA ALA A 194 -16.75 -13.35 1.87
C ALA A 194 -16.91 -14.56 2.80
N MET A 195 -17.08 -14.32 4.11
CA MET A 195 -17.30 -15.37 5.11
C MET A 195 -18.64 -16.09 4.92
N PHE A 196 -19.71 -15.34 4.63
CA PHE A 196 -21.04 -15.92 4.42
C PHE A 196 -21.08 -16.85 3.19
N ILE A 197 -20.40 -16.47 2.11
CA ILE A 197 -20.27 -17.33 0.92
C ILE A 197 -19.41 -18.56 1.26
N ALA A 198 -18.30 -18.37 1.97
CA ALA A 198 -17.44 -19.48 2.40
C ALA A 198 -18.21 -20.49 3.26
N TYR A 199 -19.09 -20.02 4.15
CA TYR A 199 -20.00 -20.88 4.91
C TYR A 199 -20.93 -21.70 4.01
N GLY A 200 -21.56 -21.06 3.02
CA GLY A 200 -22.41 -21.77 2.07
C GLY A 200 -21.67 -22.92 1.38
N PHE A 201 -20.45 -22.70 0.92
CA PHE A 201 -19.63 -23.78 0.36
C PHE A 201 -19.27 -24.85 1.39
N TYR A 202 -18.98 -24.48 2.63
CA TYR A 202 -18.70 -25.42 3.71
C TYR A 202 -19.86 -26.37 4.00
N THR A 203 -21.11 -25.90 3.92
CA THR A 203 -22.28 -26.77 4.18
C THR A 203 -22.59 -27.73 3.04
N PHE A 204 -22.17 -27.43 1.81
CA PHE A 204 -22.43 -28.29 0.64
C PHE A 204 -21.24 -29.20 0.30
N ILE A 205 -20.03 -28.85 0.72
CA ILE A 205 -18.80 -29.57 0.42
C ILE A 205 -18.16 -29.96 1.75
N GLU A 206 -18.31 -31.22 2.15
CA GLU A 206 -17.74 -31.74 3.41
C GLU A 206 -16.23 -32.00 3.30
N LEU A 207 -15.43 -30.94 3.13
CA LEU A 207 -13.98 -31.02 3.02
C LEU A 207 -13.30 -30.34 4.20
N GLY A 208 -12.46 -31.07 4.93
CA GLY A 208 -11.72 -30.52 6.08
C GLY A 208 -10.82 -29.33 5.73
N SER A 209 -10.39 -29.20 4.47
CA SER A 209 -9.56 -28.09 4.01
C SER A 209 -10.32 -26.76 3.79
N LEU A 210 -11.66 -26.76 3.85
CA LEU A 210 -12.47 -25.53 3.76
C LEU A 210 -12.29 -24.61 4.97
N VAL A 211 -11.74 -25.12 6.07
CA VAL A 211 -11.35 -24.34 7.25
C VAL A 211 -10.32 -23.26 6.88
N TYR A 212 -9.40 -23.55 5.94
CA TYR A 212 -8.42 -22.57 5.46
C TYR A 212 -9.06 -21.43 4.65
N VAL A 213 -10.17 -21.70 3.95
CA VAL A 213 -10.89 -20.71 3.14
C VAL A 213 -11.37 -19.56 4.01
N LEU A 214 -11.84 -19.89 5.22
CA LEU A 214 -12.48 -18.94 6.14
C LEU A 214 -11.49 -17.92 6.68
N VAL A 215 -10.22 -18.30 6.80
CA VAL A 215 -9.14 -17.36 7.12
C VAL A 215 -8.65 -16.66 5.84
N CYS A 216 -8.36 -17.40 4.77
CA CYS A 216 -7.65 -16.86 3.61
C CYS A 216 -8.47 -15.89 2.77
N CYS A 217 -9.79 -16.03 2.75
CA CYS A 217 -10.65 -15.24 1.87
C CYS A 217 -10.69 -13.75 2.24
N THR A 218 -10.34 -13.38 3.47
CA THR A 218 -10.34 -11.99 3.98
C THR A 218 -8.94 -11.37 4.10
N LEU A 219 -7.86 -12.14 3.99
CA LEU A 219 -6.49 -11.68 4.25
C LEU A 219 -6.03 -10.51 3.36
N PHE A 220 -6.56 -10.38 2.15
CA PHE A 220 -6.25 -9.26 1.25
C PHE A 220 -6.63 -7.88 1.82
N MET A 221 -7.52 -7.85 2.81
CA MET A 221 -8.02 -6.62 3.42
C MET A 221 -7.04 -6.01 4.42
N ILE A 222 -6.09 -6.81 4.92
CA ILE A 222 -5.08 -6.35 5.87
C ILE A 222 -4.20 -5.29 5.17
N PRO A 223 -4.16 -4.04 5.66
CA PRO A 223 -3.49 -2.96 4.97
C PRO A 223 -1.97 -3.03 5.19
N GLY A 224 -1.28 -3.83 4.37
CA GLY A 224 0.15 -4.07 4.50
C GLY A 224 1.02 -2.81 4.38
N VAL A 225 0.73 -1.92 3.42
CA VAL A 225 1.52 -0.68 3.22
C VAL A 225 1.44 0.26 4.45
N PRO A 226 0.25 0.63 4.97
CA PRO A 226 0.16 1.39 6.22
C PRO A 226 0.82 0.69 7.42
N LEU A 227 0.70 -0.63 7.53
CA LEU A 227 1.32 -1.41 8.62
C LEU A 227 2.84 -1.29 8.58
N ILE A 228 3.47 -1.61 7.44
CA ILE A 228 4.92 -1.52 7.27
C ILE A 228 5.40 -0.10 7.51
N ASN A 229 4.71 0.89 6.93
CA ASN A 229 5.11 2.28 7.10
C ASN A 229 4.93 2.77 8.54
N SER A 230 3.98 2.24 9.32
CA SER A 230 3.83 2.60 10.73
C SER A 230 5.07 2.23 11.55
N VAL A 231 5.65 1.07 11.25
CA VAL A 231 6.88 0.59 11.88
C VAL A 231 8.08 1.43 11.42
N ILE A 232 8.23 1.63 10.10
CA ILE A 232 9.31 2.46 9.53
C ILE A 232 9.27 3.88 10.10
N ASP A 233 8.11 4.51 10.13
CA ASP A 233 7.97 5.88 10.65
C ASP A 233 8.29 5.93 12.15
N THR A 234 7.87 4.95 12.93
CA THR A 234 8.15 4.90 14.38
C THR A 234 9.64 4.71 14.66
N ILE A 235 10.32 3.82 13.94
CA ILE A 235 11.76 3.56 14.09
C ILE A 235 12.60 4.79 13.69
N ASN A 236 12.15 5.54 12.68
CA ASN A 236 12.83 6.75 12.21
C ASN A 236 12.41 8.03 12.94
N ASN A 237 11.91 7.94 14.17
CA ASN A 237 11.47 9.08 15.01
C ASN A 237 10.31 9.91 14.44
N HIS A 238 9.60 9.44 13.41
CA HIS A 238 8.33 10.01 12.96
C HIS A 238 7.15 9.40 13.73
N ILE A 239 7.25 9.45 15.08
CA ILE A 239 6.37 8.72 16.01
C ILE A 239 4.89 9.05 15.80
N LEU A 240 4.53 10.34 15.64
CA LEU A 240 3.13 10.74 15.45
C LEU A 240 2.53 10.19 14.15
N SER A 241 3.29 10.21 13.04
CA SER A 241 2.86 9.59 11.76
C SER A 241 2.72 8.07 11.93
N GLY A 242 3.71 7.44 12.57
CA GLY A 242 3.73 6.00 12.82
C GLY A 242 2.52 5.53 13.63
N ILE A 243 2.25 6.14 14.78
CA ILE A 243 1.10 5.83 15.64
C ILE A 243 -0.23 6.03 14.89
N THR A 244 -0.36 7.11 14.13
CA THR A 244 -1.60 7.38 13.39
C THR A 244 -1.86 6.30 12.32
N ARG A 245 -0.81 5.87 11.59
CA ARG A 245 -0.89 4.77 10.63
C ARG A 245 -1.22 3.43 11.32
N ALA A 246 -0.66 3.18 12.50
CA ALA A 246 -0.92 1.99 13.29
C ALA A 246 -2.39 1.94 13.75
N ILE A 247 -2.91 3.03 14.34
CA ILE A 247 -4.31 3.12 14.79
C ILE A 247 -5.25 2.93 13.61
N ARG A 248 -5.00 3.57 12.46
CA ARG A 248 -5.84 3.36 11.27
C ARG A 248 -5.83 1.89 10.81
N THR A 249 -4.66 1.26 10.84
CA THR A 249 -4.52 -0.18 10.51
C THR A 249 -5.34 -1.04 11.48
N LEU A 250 -5.28 -0.76 12.78
CA LEU A 250 -6.07 -1.44 13.80
C LEU A 250 -7.58 -1.24 13.58
N LEU A 251 -8.03 -0.04 13.20
CA LEU A 251 -9.44 0.21 12.90
C LEU A 251 -9.90 -0.59 11.66
N ILE A 252 -9.07 -0.69 10.62
CA ILE A 252 -9.35 -1.51 9.43
C ILE A 252 -9.47 -2.99 9.80
N VAL A 253 -8.48 -3.52 10.55
CA VAL A 253 -8.48 -4.92 10.99
C VAL A 253 -9.64 -5.19 11.94
N GLY A 254 -9.93 -4.31 12.89
CA GLY A 254 -11.07 -4.44 13.80
C GLY A 254 -12.41 -4.44 13.06
N SER A 255 -12.55 -3.62 12.01
CA SER A 255 -13.76 -3.62 11.16
C SER A 255 -13.90 -4.92 10.36
N MET A 256 -12.79 -5.44 9.84
CA MET A 256 -12.76 -6.75 9.17
C MET A 256 -13.17 -7.86 10.14
N THR A 257 -12.58 -7.90 11.34
CA THR A 257 -12.91 -8.87 12.40
C THR A 257 -14.37 -8.81 12.80
N LEU A 258 -14.94 -7.60 12.93
CA LEU A 258 -16.36 -7.43 13.22
C LEU A 258 -17.25 -8.03 12.11
N GLY A 259 -16.91 -7.80 10.84
CA GLY A 259 -17.62 -8.42 9.72
C GLY A 259 -17.54 -9.96 9.73
N MET A 260 -16.37 -10.51 10.05
CA MET A 260 -16.19 -11.96 10.21
C MET A 260 -17.00 -12.51 11.39
N ALA A 261 -16.99 -11.83 12.53
CA ALA A 261 -17.74 -12.21 13.72
C ALA A 261 -19.26 -12.18 13.48
N MET A 262 -19.76 -11.18 12.74
CA MET A 262 -21.16 -11.12 12.33
C MET A 262 -21.54 -12.31 11.44
N ALA A 263 -20.69 -12.68 10.48
CA ALA A 263 -20.96 -13.84 9.63
C ALA A 263 -21.02 -15.13 10.46
N LEU A 264 -20.08 -15.31 11.39
CA LEU A 264 -20.06 -16.45 12.32
C LEU A 264 -21.29 -16.52 13.22
N TYR A 265 -21.81 -15.38 13.66
CA TYR A 265 -23.00 -15.32 14.51
C TYR A 265 -24.25 -15.87 13.77
N PHE A 266 -24.43 -15.50 12.51
CA PHE A 266 -25.55 -15.99 11.69
C PHE A 266 -25.31 -17.36 11.05
N SER A 267 -24.05 -17.79 10.99
CA SER A 267 -23.63 -19.02 10.35
C SER A 267 -22.62 -19.74 11.23
N PRO A 268 -23.08 -20.47 12.26
CA PRO A 268 -22.21 -21.10 13.23
C PRO A 268 -21.37 -22.17 12.54
N LEU A 269 -20.12 -21.82 12.27
CA LEU A 269 -19.08 -22.72 11.80
C LEU A 269 -18.43 -23.42 12.99
N PRO A 270 -17.84 -24.61 12.81
CA PRO A 270 -16.99 -25.19 13.84
C PRO A 270 -15.84 -24.22 14.19
N ALA A 271 -15.51 -24.14 15.47
CA ALA A 271 -14.53 -23.18 15.98
C ALA A 271 -13.18 -23.32 15.27
N PHE A 272 -12.68 -22.21 14.67
CA PHE A 272 -11.40 -22.11 13.95
C PHE A 272 -10.16 -22.10 14.84
N ASN A 273 -10.29 -22.45 16.12
CA ASN A 273 -9.19 -22.41 17.08
C ASN A 273 -8.06 -23.41 16.78
N PHE A 274 -8.24 -24.29 15.78
CA PHE A 274 -7.31 -25.37 15.45
C PHE A 274 -7.03 -25.44 13.94
N VAL A 275 -6.60 -24.34 13.33
CA VAL A 275 -5.90 -24.44 12.03
C VAL A 275 -4.42 -24.65 12.33
N ASP A 276 -3.95 -25.89 12.24
CA ASP A 276 -2.54 -26.21 12.46
C ASP A 276 -1.74 -25.71 11.24
N ILE A 277 -1.32 -24.44 11.28
CA ILE A 277 -0.47 -23.81 10.26
C ILE A 277 0.98 -24.28 10.48
N LYS A 278 1.20 -25.59 10.53
CA LYS A 278 2.54 -26.17 10.63
C LYS A 278 3.02 -26.59 9.24
N PRO A 279 4.12 -26.01 8.74
CA PRO A 279 4.75 -26.55 7.55
C PRO A 279 5.36 -27.91 7.94
N HIS A 280 4.77 -29.02 7.51
CA HIS A 280 5.34 -30.34 7.78
C HIS A 280 6.50 -30.69 6.83
N ILE A 281 6.53 -30.13 5.60
CA ILE A 281 7.54 -30.39 4.56
C ILE A 281 7.66 -29.16 3.63
N PHE A 282 8.85 -28.91 3.07
CA PHE A 282 9.03 -28.04 1.90
C PHE A 282 8.24 -28.60 0.70
N SER A 283 7.12 -27.97 0.39
CA SER A 283 6.26 -28.40 -0.72
C SER A 283 6.30 -27.42 -1.88
N ILE A 284 6.19 -27.94 -3.11
CA ILE A 284 6.01 -27.17 -4.34
C ILE A 284 4.78 -26.25 -4.24
N THR A 285 3.75 -26.70 -3.50
CA THR A 285 2.53 -25.91 -3.26
C THR A 285 2.82 -24.58 -2.56
N GLN A 286 3.78 -24.57 -1.63
CA GLN A 286 4.18 -23.37 -0.90
C GLN A 286 4.95 -22.38 -1.78
N ILE A 287 5.78 -22.89 -2.69
CA ILE A 287 6.51 -22.07 -3.66
C ILE A 287 5.53 -21.38 -4.61
N ILE A 288 4.62 -22.16 -5.20
CA ILE A 288 3.62 -21.61 -6.14
C ILE A 288 2.68 -20.65 -5.41
N GLY A 289 2.14 -21.05 -4.25
CA GLY A 289 1.21 -20.25 -3.46
C GLY A 289 1.81 -18.92 -3.01
N SER A 290 3.04 -18.92 -2.50
CA SER A 290 3.74 -17.69 -2.08
C SER A 290 4.08 -16.77 -3.26
N PHE A 291 4.53 -17.33 -4.39
CA PHE A 291 4.79 -16.54 -5.60
C PHE A 291 3.52 -15.84 -6.10
N VAL A 292 2.44 -16.61 -6.28
CA VAL A 292 1.16 -16.10 -6.78
C VAL A 292 0.57 -15.09 -5.81
N SER A 293 0.61 -15.38 -4.51
CA SER A 293 0.13 -14.47 -3.46
C SER A 293 0.84 -13.11 -3.50
N ALA A 294 2.18 -13.11 -3.43
CA ALA A 294 2.97 -11.89 -3.41
C ALA A 294 2.82 -11.07 -4.70
N ALA A 295 2.89 -11.73 -5.86
CA ALA A 295 2.72 -11.05 -7.15
C ALA A 295 1.32 -10.45 -7.31
N SER A 296 0.28 -11.16 -6.85
CA SER A 296 -1.10 -10.69 -7.02
C SER A 296 -1.45 -9.55 -6.05
N PHE A 297 -1.00 -9.61 -4.78
CA PHE A 297 -1.18 -8.48 -3.87
C PHE A 297 -0.40 -7.22 -4.27
N ALA A 298 0.72 -7.37 -4.97
CA ALA A 298 1.43 -6.22 -5.53
C ALA A 298 0.60 -5.40 -6.53
N VAL A 299 -0.37 -6.03 -7.21
CA VAL A 299 -1.33 -5.35 -8.11
C VAL A 299 -2.26 -4.43 -7.32
N LEU A 300 -2.66 -4.80 -6.09
CA LEU A 300 -3.50 -3.97 -5.23
C LEU A 300 -2.82 -2.64 -4.87
N PHE A 301 -1.49 -2.64 -4.74
CA PHE A 301 -0.67 -1.45 -4.48
C PHE A 301 -0.23 -0.71 -5.76
N ASN A 302 -0.84 -1.04 -6.90
CA ASN A 302 -0.52 -0.49 -8.21
C ASN A 302 0.98 -0.60 -8.57
N SER A 303 1.58 -1.76 -8.28
CA SER A 303 2.98 -2.00 -8.62
C SER A 303 3.14 -2.19 -10.14
N PRO A 304 4.19 -1.61 -10.76
CA PRO A 304 4.45 -1.78 -12.19
C PRO A 304 4.53 -3.27 -12.59
N ALA A 305 3.83 -3.66 -13.66
CA ALA A 305 3.71 -5.06 -14.10
C ALA A 305 5.07 -5.78 -14.27
N ARG A 306 6.08 -5.05 -14.77
CA ARG A 306 7.46 -5.55 -14.93
C ARG A 306 8.14 -5.97 -13.63
N LEU A 307 7.66 -5.50 -12.47
CA LEU A 307 8.22 -5.83 -11.16
C LEU A 307 7.53 -7.04 -10.50
N LEU A 308 6.35 -7.45 -10.98
CA LEU A 308 5.57 -8.51 -10.36
C LEU A 308 6.32 -9.85 -10.25
N PRO A 309 7.10 -10.31 -11.26
CA PRO A 309 7.87 -11.55 -11.13
C PRO A 309 8.91 -11.49 -10.01
N TYR A 310 9.58 -10.36 -9.85
CA TYR A 310 10.58 -10.16 -8.80
C TYR A 310 9.94 -10.11 -7.40
N ILE A 311 8.75 -9.49 -7.29
CA ILE A 311 7.99 -9.47 -6.03
C ILE A 311 7.52 -10.89 -5.68
N GLY A 312 7.06 -11.66 -6.67
CA GLY A 312 6.72 -13.08 -6.50
C GLY A 312 7.91 -13.89 -5.98
N LEU A 313 9.09 -13.74 -6.59
CA LEU A 313 10.32 -14.40 -6.12
C LEU A 313 10.70 -13.98 -4.68
N GLY A 314 10.54 -12.71 -4.33
CA GLY A 314 10.72 -12.24 -2.96
C GLY A 314 9.77 -12.92 -1.96
N GLY A 315 8.52 -13.16 -2.36
CA GLY A 315 7.54 -13.92 -1.58
C GLY A 315 7.99 -15.38 -1.34
N VAL A 316 8.54 -16.03 -2.36
CA VAL A 316 9.12 -17.38 -2.25
C VAL A 316 10.26 -17.38 -1.24
N VAL A 317 11.23 -16.48 -1.39
CA VAL A 317 12.38 -16.36 -0.48
C VAL A 317 11.93 -16.16 0.96
N CYS A 318 10.92 -15.31 1.19
CA CYS A 318 10.36 -15.08 2.52
C CYS A 318 9.80 -16.36 3.14
N VAL A 319 9.03 -17.15 2.38
CA VAL A 319 8.47 -18.43 2.85
C VAL A 319 9.56 -19.48 3.07
N VAL A 320 10.57 -19.55 2.20
CA VAL A 320 11.71 -20.46 2.37
C VAL A 320 12.44 -20.14 3.67
N ILE A 321 12.80 -18.88 3.91
CA ILE A 321 13.47 -18.44 5.13
C ILE A 321 12.60 -18.76 6.36
N ARG A 322 11.30 -18.44 6.31
CA ARG A 322 10.36 -18.77 7.39
C ARG A 322 10.39 -20.26 7.69
N ASN A 323 10.28 -21.12 6.68
CA ASN A 323 10.25 -22.57 6.87
C ASN A 323 11.58 -23.10 7.42
N LEU A 324 12.73 -22.61 6.96
CA LEU A 324 14.05 -22.97 7.50
C LEU A 324 14.17 -22.59 8.98
N MET A 325 13.76 -21.37 9.35
CA MET A 325 13.79 -20.89 10.74
C MET A 325 12.89 -21.73 11.67
N LEU A 326 11.72 -22.15 11.17
CA LEU A 326 10.78 -22.96 11.96
C LEU A 326 11.20 -24.43 12.07
N LEU A 327 11.68 -25.03 10.97
CA LEU A 327 11.96 -26.47 10.90
C LEU A 327 13.37 -26.84 11.36
N GLU A 328 14.39 -26.05 11.02
CA GLU A 328 15.79 -26.37 11.34
C GLU A 328 16.22 -25.75 12.67
N TYR A 329 15.75 -24.53 12.97
CA TYR A 329 16.17 -23.78 14.15
C TYR A 329 15.14 -23.77 15.29
N GLY A 330 13.98 -24.41 15.10
CA GLY A 330 12.99 -24.61 16.17
C GLY A 330 12.37 -23.31 16.72
N PHE A 331 12.42 -22.20 15.98
CA PHE A 331 11.75 -20.98 16.40
C PHE A 331 10.23 -21.22 16.46
N ALA A 332 9.58 -20.80 17.55
CA ALA A 332 8.12 -20.83 17.64
C ALA A 332 7.49 -19.67 16.86
N LEU A 333 6.37 -19.91 16.18
CA LEU A 333 5.53 -18.83 15.65
C LEU A 333 4.90 -18.05 16.82
N PRO A 334 5.06 -16.72 16.91
CA PRO A 334 4.29 -15.93 17.86
C PRO A 334 2.79 -16.07 17.55
N GLY A 335 2.01 -16.60 18.49
CA GLY A 335 0.55 -16.73 18.37
C GLY A 335 0.02 -18.09 17.88
N ALA A 336 0.86 -19.13 17.77
CA ALA A 336 0.40 -20.50 17.62
C ALA A 336 0.41 -21.22 18.99
N THR A 337 -0.54 -20.84 19.85
CA THR A 337 -0.92 -21.59 21.07
C THR A 337 -2.43 -21.61 21.19
#